data_AF-A0A832N4H7-F1
#
_entry.id   AF-A0A832N4H7-F1
#
_cell.length_a   1.000
_cell.length_b   1.000
_cell.length_c   1.000
_cell.angle_alpha   90.00
_cell.angle_beta   90.00
_cell.angle_gamma   90.00
#
_symmetry.space_group_name_H-M   'P 1'
#
loop_
_entity.id
_entity.type
_entity.pdbx_description
1 polymer ?
#
loop_
_entity_poly.entity_id
_entity_poly.type
_entity_poly.pdbx_seq_one_letter_code
_entity_poly.pdbx_strand_id
1 'polypeptide(L)'
;SATLQVAALAEKGQAFIMIGGREAPLRATTEAETFVWPGPQPETGVLVNFKSGNNTATLQETGPWGLLRLLDRMHLRKREKGKRFLVDLRASEGRVFVEMLFTREANPVSGRSLLRGFSCPATL
;
A
#
# COMPACT_ATOMS: atom_id res chain seq x y z
N SER A 1 -5.68 -9.22 -11.72
CA SER A 1 -5.60 -8.00 -10.90
C SER A 1 -6.40 -8.19 -9.61
N ALA A 2 -6.18 -7.35 -8.59
CA ALA A 2 -6.92 -7.40 -7.34
C ALA A 2 -7.44 -6.00 -6.97
N THR A 3 -8.69 -5.91 -6.53
CA THR A 3 -9.28 -4.66 -6.05
C THR A 3 -9.06 -4.53 -4.55
N LEU A 4 -8.67 -3.32 -4.12
CA LEU A 4 -8.52 -2.98 -2.71
C LEU A 4 -9.08 -1.59 -2.43
N GLN A 5 -9.62 -1.40 -1.23
CA GLN A 5 -9.98 -0.10 -0.69
C GLN A 5 -8.94 0.32 0.34
N VAL A 6 -8.57 1.60 0.34
CA VAL A 6 -7.61 2.18 1.27
C VAL A 6 -8.29 3.34 1.99
N ALA A 7 -8.49 3.21 3.30
CA ALA A 7 -9.04 4.26 4.15
C ALA A 7 -7.95 4.75 5.11
N ALA A 8 -7.77 6.06 5.26
CA ALA A 8 -6.98 6.58 6.36
C ALA A 8 -7.81 6.54 7.64
N LEU A 9 -7.23 6.01 8.71
CA LEU A 9 -7.85 5.94 10.04
C LEU A 9 -7.38 7.10 10.92
N ALA A 10 -6.15 7.56 10.71
CA ALA A 10 -5.56 8.71 11.38
C ALA A 10 -4.38 9.22 10.56
N GLU A 11 -4.15 10.53 10.58
CA GLU A 11 -3.07 11.16 9.84
C GLU A 11 -2.40 12.29 10.66
N LYS A 12 -1.11 12.49 10.42
CA LYS A 12 -0.35 13.64 10.87
C LYS A 12 0.31 14.27 9.65
N GLY A 13 -0.12 15.47 9.30
CA GLY A 13 0.21 16.10 8.02
C GLY A 13 -0.74 15.65 6.91
N GLN A 14 -0.45 16.05 5.67
CA GLN A 14 -1.18 15.61 4.49
C GLN A 14 -0.46 14.40 3.88
N ALA A 15 -1.23 13.41 3.43
CA ALA A 15 -0.68 12.26 2.72
C ALA A 15 -1.43 11.98 1.40
N PHE A 16 -0.69 11.53 0.39
CA PHE A 16 -1.21 11.04 -0.88
C PHE A 16 -0.60 9.68 -1.16
N ILE A 17 -1.38 8.77 -1.74
CA ILE A 17 -0.91 7.47 -2.18
C ILE A 17 -1.12 7.30 -3.67
N MET A 18 -0.11 6.77 -4.35
CA MET A 18 -0.18 6.31 -5.71
C MET A 18 0.06 4.81 -5.75
N ILE A 19 -0.81 4.07 -6.44
CA ILE A 19 -0.65 2.64 -6.71
C ILE A 19 -0.84 2.41 -8.21
N GLY A 20 0.21 1.98 -8.89
CA GLY A 20 0.16 1.60 -10.30
C GLY A 20 -0.30 2.73 -11.22
N GLY A 21 0.09 3.97 -10.91
CA GLY A 21 -0.27 5.17 -11.67
C GLY A 21 -1.60 5.83 -11.30
N ARG A 22 -2.42 5.24 -10.42
CA ARG A 22 -3.59 5.93 -9.83
C ARG A 22 -3.18 6.59 -8.52
N GLU A 23 -3.38 7.89 -8.41
CA GLU A 23 -3.15 8.66 -7.18
C GLU A 23 -4.46 9.02 -6.48
N ALA A 24 -4.46 9.05 -5.15
CA ALA A 24 -5.55 9.56 -4.34
C ALA A 24 -5.05 10.14 -3.00
N PRO A 25 -5.77 11.11 -2.40
CA PRO A 25 -5.45 11.59 -1.07
C PRO A 25 -5.74 10.50 -0.02
N LEU A 26 -4.94 10.46 1.05
CA LEU A 26 -5.25 9.71 2.25
C LEU A 26 -5.68 10.72 3.31
N ARG A 27 -6.97 10.73 3.67
CA ARG A 27 -7.53 11.63 4.69
C ARG A 27 -8.43 10.87 5.63
N ALA A 28 -8.29 11.10 6.93
CA ALA A 28 -9.09 10.38 7.93
C ALA A 28 -10.57 10.78 7.91
N THR A 29 -10.89 11.90 7.27
CA THR A 29 -12.24 12.48 7.17
C THR A 29 -12.96 12.10 5.88
N THR A 30 -12.33 11.34 4.98
CA THR A 30 -12.93 10.94 3.70
C THR A 30 -13.22 9.45 3.66
N GLU A 31 -14.08 9.05 2.73
CA GLU A 31 -14.31 7.64 2.45
C GLU A 31 -13.07 6.93 1.91
N ALA A 32 -13.13 5.60 1.90
CA ALA A 32 -12.05 4.76 1.40
C ALA A 32 -11.86 4.90 -0.11
N GLU A 33 -10.60 4.99 -0.53
CA GLU A 33 -10.22 5.09 -1.94
C GLU A 33 -10.07 3.71 -2.57
N THR A 34 -10.66 3.49 -3.75
CA THR A 34 -10.66 2.18 -4.41
C THR A 34 -9.59 2.06 -5.48
N PHE A 35 -8.62 1.17 -5.28
CA PHE A 35 -7.54 0.88 -6.22
C PHE A 35 -7.69 -0.50 -6.86
N VAL A 36 -7.03 -0.66 -8.01
CA VAL A 36 -6.78 -1.96 -8.63
C VAL A 36 -5.27 -2.16 -8.66
N TRP A 37 -4.78 -3.30 -8.17
CA TRP A 37 -3.38 -3.70 -8.23
C TRP A 37 -3.17 -4.76 -9.34
N PRO A 38 -2.12 -4.65 -10.17
CA PRO A 38 -1.00 -3.69 -10.08
C PRO A 38 -1.28 -2.32 -10.70
N GLY A 39 -2.50 -2.06 -11.18
CA GLY A 39 -2.93 -0.76 -11.72
C GLY A 39 -2.68 -0.61 -13.23
N PRO A 40 -3.11 0.52 -13.82
CA PRO A 40 -2.95 0.78 -15.26
C PRO A 40 -1.49 1.01 -15.69
N GLN A 41 -0.63 1.49 -14.78
CA GLN A 41 0.79 1.74 -15.03
C GLN A 41 1.64 1.00 -13.98
N PRO A 42 1.70 -0.34 -14.04
CA PRO A 42 2.29 -1.17 -12.99
C PRO A 42 3.78 -0.85 -12.72
N GLU A 43 4.52 -0.39 -13.72
CA GLU A 43 5.94 -0.05 -13.60
C GLU A 43 6.21 1.15 -12.67
N THR A 44 5.22 2.03 -12.47
CA THR A 44 5.31 3.13 -11.50
C THR A 44 5.37 2.63 -10.06
N GLY A 45 4.84 1.43 -9.78
CA GLY A 45 4.84 0.80 -8.47
C GLY A 45 3.93 1.49 -7.46
N VAL A 46 4.48 1.80 -6.29
CA VAL A 46 3.78 2.50 -5.20
C VAL A 46 4.59 3.70 -4.75
N LEU A 47 3.87 4.78 -4.43
CA LEU A 47 4.45 5.97 -3.83
C LEU A 47 3.48 6.50 -2.76
N VAL A 48 4.02 6.97 -1.64
CA VAL A 48 3.28 7.69 -0.59
C VAL A 48 4.03 8.99 -0.31
N ASN A 49 3.39 10.12 -0.62
CA ASN A 49 3.93 11.45 -0.36
C ASN A 49 3.32 12.00 0.93
N PHE A 50 4.17 12.57 1.76
CA PHE A 50 3.81 13.28 2.97
C PHE A 50 4.17 14.75 2.83
N LYS A 51 3.30 15.64 3.31
CA LYS A 51 3.54 17.07 3.39
C LYS A 51 3.18 17.61 4.77
N SER A 52 4.11 18.34 5.37
CA SER A 52 3.92 19.04 6.65
C SER A 52 4.54 20.44 6.55
N GLY A 53 3.70 21.46 6.39
CA GLY A 53 4.17 22.82 6.09
C GLY A 53 4.94 22.87 4.77
N ASN A 54 6.21 23.29 4.85
CA ASN A 54 7.14 23.36 3.72
C ASN A 54 7.96 22.07 3.51
N ASN A 55 7.85 21.11 4.42
CA ASN A 55 8.62 19.87 4.35
C ASN A 55 7.83 18.77 3.63
N THR A 56 8.55 17.92 2.91
CA THR A 56 8.00 16.73 2.25
C THR A 56 8.83 15.50 2.56
N ALA A 57 8.19 14.34 2.55
CA ALA A 57 8.86 13.06 2.62
C ALA A 57 8.12 12.03 1.77
N THR A 58 8.84 11.02 1.28
CA THR A 58 8.28 10.04 0.34
C THR A 58 8.67 8.62 0.75
N LEU A 59 7.71 7.71 0.68
CA LEU A 59 7.96 6.27 0.65
C LEU A 59 7.69 5.78 -0.76
N GLN A 60 8.64 5.12 -1.41
CA GLN A 60 8.49 4.72 -2.80
C GLN A 60 9.11 3.36 -3.07
N GLU A 61 8.41 2.54 -3.85
CA GLU A 61 8.93 1.32 -4.45
C GLU A 61 8.42 1.18 -5.87
N THR A 62 9.32 1.06 -6.84
CA THR A 62 8.99 0.99 -8.28
C THR A 62 8.52 -0.40 -8.72
N GLY A 63 8.05 -0.53 -9.95
CA GLY A 63 7.72 -1.81 -10.57
C GLY A 63 6.43 -2.46 -10.06
N PRO A 64 5.93 -3.49 -10.74
CA PRO A 64 4.64 -4.13 -10.44
C PRO A 64 4.53 -4.64 -9.00
N TRP A 65 5.66 -5.04 -8.41
CA TRP A 65 5.76 -5.58 -7.05
C TRP A 65 6.00 -4.53 -5.97
N GLY A 66 6.09 -3.25 -6.34
CA GLY A 66 6.43 -2.15 -5.43
C GLY A 66 5.57 -2.11 -4.18
N LEU A 67 4.24 -2.26 -4.33
CA LEU A 67 3.31 -2.31 -3.20
C LEU A 67 3.70 -3.39 -2.18
N LEU A 68 3.99 -4.61 -2.63
CA LEU A 68 4.33 -5.69 -1.71
C LEU A 68 5.69 -5.44 -1.02
N ARG A 69 6.67 -4.91 -1.77
CA ARG A 69 7.99 -4.57 -1.24
C ARG A 69 7.93 -3.44 -0.21
N LEU A 70 7.05 -2.46 -0.41
CA LEU A 70 6.81 -1.40 0.57
C LEU A 70 6.20 -2.00 1.85
N LEU A 71 5.12 -2.76 1.72
CA LEU A 71 4.42 -3.37 2.86
C LEU A 71 5.30 -4.35 3.64
N ASP A 72 6.28 -4.99 3.00
CA ASP A 72 7.23 -5.87 3.67
C ASP A 72 8.15 -5.16 4.66
N ARG A 73 8.32 -3.84 4.52
CA ARG A 73 9.11 -2.98 5.43
C ARG A 73 8.25 -2.28 6.46
N MET A 74 6.92 -2.33 6.31
CA MET A 74 5.98 -1.65 7.19
C MET A 74 5.45 -2.59 8.27
N HIS A 75 5.02 -2.01 9.39
CA HIS A 75 4.33 -2.78 10.42
C HIS A 75 2.89 -3.07 9.97
N LEU A 76 2.65 -4.31 9.51
CA LEU A 76 1.34 -4.78 9.07
C LEU A 76 0.65 -5.62 10.16
N ARG A 77 -0.58 -5.26 10.50
CA ARG A 77 -1.45 -6.09 11.35
C ARG A 77 -2.57 -6.70 10.51
N LYS A 78 -2.52 -8.02 10.34
CA LYS A 78 -3.56 -8.81 9.66
C LYS A 78 -4.84 -8.83 10.49
N ARG A 79 -5.99 -8.68 9.83
CA ARG A 79 -7.35 -8.79 10.38
C ARG A 79 -8.21 -9.59 9.42
N GLU A 80 -9.36 -10.10 9.90
CA GLU A 80 -10.35 -10.80 9.07
C GLU A 80 -9.71 -11.83 8.13
N LYS A 81 -8.87 -12.72 8.68
CA LYS A 81 -8.15 -13.78 7.95
C LYS A 81 -7.29 -13.32 6.75
N GLY A 82 -7.03 -12.02 6.60
CA GLY A 82 -6.26 -11.45 5.50
C GLY A 82 -7.09 -10.70 4.49
N LYS A 83 -8.39 -10.53 4.74
CA LYS A 83 -9.22 -9.59 3.99
C LYS A 83 -8.93 -8.13 4.36
N ARG A 84 -8.54 -7.87 5.61
CA ARG A 84 -8.25 -6.53 6.13
C ARG A 84 -6.84 -6.44 6.70
N PHE A 85 -6.15 -5.32 6.48
CA PHE A 85 -4.84 -5.02 7.04
C PHE A 85 -4.79 -3.61 7.59
N LEU A 86 -4.21 -3.45 8.78
CA LEU A 86 -3.86 -2.15 9.33
C LEU A 86 -2.38 -1.90 9.10
N VAL A 87 -2.05 -0.76 8.50
CA VAL A 87 -0.68 -0.39 8.12
C VAL A 87 -0.32 0.95 8.74
N ASP A 88 0.82 1.00 9.42
CA ASP A 88 1.44 2.26 9.87
C ASP A 88 2.44 2.72 8.79
N LEU A 89 2.07 3.73 8.00
CA LEU A 89 2.94 4.35 7.02
C LEU A 89 3.59 5.58 7.67
N ARG A 90 4.91 5.53 7.85
CA ARG A 90 5.67 6.59 8.52
C ARG A 90 6.87 7.01 7.69
N ALA A 91 7.04 8.32 7.56
CA ALA A 91 8.26 8.95 7.06
C ALA A 91 8.73 10.03 8.08
N SER A 92 9.83 10.72 7.79
CA SER A 92 10.34 11.81 8.65
C SER A 92 9.30 12.93 8.85
N GLU A 93 8.61 13.31 7.78
CA GLU A 93 7.72 14.49 7.73
C GLU A 93 6.23 14.15 7.76
N GLY A 94 5.86 12.94 8.17
CA GLY A 94 4.45 12.56 8.24
C GLY A 94 4.21 11.12 8.66
N ARG A 95 2.96 10.86 9.04
CA ARG A 95 2.51 9.51 9.39
C ARG A 95 1.04 9.38 9.05
N VAL A 96 0.67 8.26 8.45
CA VAL A 96 -0.72 7.91 8.21
C VAL A 96 -0.95 6.45 8.56
N PHE A 97 -1.98 6.21 9.37
CA PHE A 97 -2.46 4.87 9.64
C PHE A 97 -3.57 4.56 8.65
N VAL A 98 -3.41 3.50 7.87
CA VAL A 98 -4.39 3.11 6.86
C VAL A 98 -4.96 1.74 7.14
N GLU A 99 -6.23 1.57 6.82
CA GLU A 99 -6.85 0.28 6.59
C GLU A 99 -6.82 -0.04 5.10
N MET A 100 -6.36 -1.24 4.77
CA MET A 100 -6.48 -1.83 3.45
C MET A 100 -7.49 -2.98 3.50
N LEU A 101 -8.58 -2.88 2.73
CA LEU A 101 -9.62 -3.89 2.64
C LEU A 101 -9.65 -4.48 1.23
N PHE A 102 -9.61 -5.81 1.15
CA PHE A 102 -9.70 -6.55 -0.11
C PHE A 102 -11.08 -7.18 -0.27
N THR A 103 -11.47 -7.46 -1.51
CA THR A 103 -12.74 -8.14 -1.81
C THR A 103 -12.78 -9.57 -1.26
N ARG A 104 -11.62 -10.25 -1.16
CA ARG A 104 -11.48 -11.63 -0.70
C ARG A 104 -10.27 -11.81 0.23
N GLU A 105 -10.34 -12.82 1.09
CA GLU A 105 -9.25 -13.19 2.01
C GLU A 105 -7.96 -13.57 1.26
N ALA A 106 -8.09 -14.33 0.16
CA ALA A 106 -6.99 -14.68 -0.72
C ALA A 106 -6.67 -13.54 -1.69
N ASN A 107 -5.68 -12.72 -1.35
CA ASN A 107 -5.24 -11.56 -2.13
C ASN A 107 -3.70 -11.41 -2.11
N PRO A 108 -3.12 -10.56 -2.98
CA PRO A 108 -1.67 -10.40 -3.10
C PRO A 108 -0.96 -10.07 -1.78
N VAL A 109 -1.57 -9.25 -0.92
CA VAL A 109 -0.99 -8.88 0.38
C VAL A 109 -1.07 -10.04 1.38
N SER A 110 -2.15 -10.81 1.37
CA SER A 110 -2.32 -11.98 2.24
C SER A 110 -1.33 -13.11 1.93
N GLY A 111 -0.97 -13.29 0.65
CA GLY A 111 -0.05 -14.33 0.18
C GLY A 111 1.40 -13.86 0.06
N ARG A 112 1.70 -12.59 0.34
CA ARG A 112 3.03 -11.99 0.12
C ARG A 112 4.17 -12.76 0.78
N SER A 113 3.93 -13.35 1.95
CA SER A 113 4.96 -14.14 2.66
C SER A 113 5.35 -15.41 1.91
N LEU A 114 4.46 -15.97 1.08
CA LEU A 114 4.75 -17.13 0.24
C LEU A 114 5.69 -16.79 -0.92
N LEU A 115 5.74 -15.51 -1.32
CA LEU A 115 6.61 -15.03 -2.39
C LEU A 115 8.04 -14.75 -1.91
N ARG A 116 8.27 -14.63 -0.59
CA ARG A 116 9.61 -14.38 -0.05
C ARG A 116 10.47 -15.64 -0.24
N GLY A 117 11.55 -15.49 -1.01
CA GLY A 117 12.47 -16.59 -1.32
C GLY A 117 11.93 -17.58 -2.36
N PHE A 118 10.79 -17.28 -3.00
CA PHE A 118 10.33 -18.09 -4.12
C PHE A 118 11.32 -17.94 -5.28
N SER A 119 11.85 -19.07 -5.74
CA SER A 119 12.68 -19.16 -6.93
C SER A 119 11.97 -20.08 -7.92
N CYS A 120 11.81 -19.63 -9.16
CA CYS A 120 11.37 -20.53 -10.22
C CYS A 120 12.52 -21.50 -10.53
N PRO A 121 12.28 -22.82 -10.58
CA PRO A 121 13.26 -23.75 -11.12
C PRO A 121 13.65 -23.29 -12.53
N ALA A 122 14.94 -23.30 -12.84
CA ALA A 122 15.43 -22.89 -14.16
C ALA A 122 14.94 -23.81 -15.30
N THR A 123 14.43 -24.99 -14.95
CA THR A 123 13.93 -26.02 -15.85
C THR A 123 12.72 -26.69 -15.22
N LEU A 124 11.67 -26.92 -16.04
CA LEU A 124 10.48 -27.69 -15.68
C LEU A 124 10.73 -29.20 -15.81
#